data_AF-A0A1G6IPU8-F1
#
_entry.id   AF-A0A1G6IPU8-F1
#
_cell.length_a   1.000
_cell.length_b   1.000
_cell.length_c   1.000
_cell.angle_alpha   90.00
_cell.angle_beta   90.00
_cell.angle_gamma   90.00
#
_symmetry.space_group_name_H-M   'P 1'
#
loop_
_entity.id
_entity.type
_entity.pdbx_description
1 polymer ?
#
loop_
_entity_poly.entity_id
_entity_poly.type
_entity_poly.pdbx_seq_one_letter_code
_entity_poly.pdbx_strand_id
1 'polypeptide(L)'
;MHSRFSAAEHANFIAGKVVAYATAYLDGRNDLADLARNAASVMVELIACSDDAAAKVILNPARLLANAMTITAGATSDASVDRWQQVIGSLVELVRHESSELRKSGVQRS
;
A
#
# COMPACT_ATOMS: atom_id res chain seq x y z
N MET A 1 15.68 21.05 -14.61
CA MET A 1 14.24 21.18 -14.30
C MET A 1 13.81 19.87 -13.65
N HIS A 2 13.85 19.78 -12.31
CA HIS A 2 13.36 18.58 -11.62
C HIS A 2 11.84 18.66 -11.58
N SER A 3 11.15 17.84 -12.38
CA SER A 3 9.69 17.70 -12.28
C SER A 3 9.36 17.30 -10.84
N ARG A 4 8.70 18.20 -10.13
CA ARG A 4 8.15 17.92 -8.81
C ARG A 4 6.89 17.10 -9.06
N PHE A 5 6.91 15.82 -8.68
CA PHE A 5 5.73 14.96 -8.80
C PHE A 5 4.50 15.66 -8.20
N SER A 6 3.36 15.56 -8.89
CA SER A 6 2.07 15.93 -8.33
C SER A 6 1.76 15.09 -7.09
N ALA A 7 0.86 15.57 -6.23
CA ALA A 7 0.44 14.81 -5.04
C ALA A 7 -0.14 13.44 -5.41
N ALA A 8 -0.89 13.37 -6.52
CA ALA A 8 -1.47 12.15 -7.05
C ALA A 8 -0.40 11.17 -7.55
N GLU A 9 0.64 11.63 -8.26
CA GLU A 9 1.76 10.78 -8.69
C GLU A 9 2.55 10.22 -7.52
N HIS A 10 2.85 11.06 -6.53
CA HIS A 10 3.56 10.62 -5.34
C HIS A 10 2.74 9.59 -4.53
N ALA A 11 1.43 9.81 -4.38
CA ALA A 11 0.52 8.87 -3.75
C ALA A 11 0.48 7.52 -4.50
N ASN A 12 0.43 7.56 -5.84
CA ASN A 12 0.42 6.35 -6.65
C ASN A 12 1.76 5.59 -6.58
N PHE A 13 2.89 6.29 -6.46
CA PHE A 13 4.19 5.69 -6.25
C PHE A 13 4.25 4.92 -4.93
N ILE A 14 3.83 5.56 -3.83
CA ILE A 14 3.79 4.92 -2.50
C ILE A 14 2.84 3.73 -2.51
N ALA A 15 1.64 3.87 -3.07
CA ALA A 15 0.68 2.79 -3.20
C ALA A 15 1.26 1.58 -3.96
N GLY A 16 1.98 1.84 -5.06
CA GLY A 16 2.69 0.80 -5.80
C GLY A 16 3.75 0.07 -4.96
N LYS A 17 4.50 0.82 -4.14
CA LYS A 17 5.51 0.25 -3.22
C LYS A 17 4.88 -0.65 -2.17
N VAL A 18 3.79 -0.21 -1.52
CA VAL A 18 3.04 -1.01 -0.53
C VAL A 18 2.53 -2.31 -1.17
N VAL A 19 1.91 -2.20 -2.35
CA VAL A 19 1.42 -3.37 -3.11
C VAL A 19 2.55 -4.34 -3.45
N ALA A 20 3.71 -3.84 -3.88
CA ALA A 20 4.85 -4.69 -4.22
C ALA A 20 5.34 -5.51 -3.02
N TYR A 21 5.44 -4.89 -1.83
CA TYR A 21 5.84 -5.58 -0.61
C TYR A 21 4.81 -6.58 -0.13
N ALA A 22 3.52 -6.21 -0.14
CA ALA A 22 2.44 -7.13 0.20
C ALA A 22 2.42 -8.34 -0.75
N THR A 23 2.58 -8.11 -2.06
CA THR A 23 2.61 -9.19 -3.06
C THR A 23 3.82 -10.10 -2.85
N ALA A 24 5.01 -9.55 -2.57
CA ALA A 24 6.20 -10.35 -2.29
C ALA A 24 6.01 -11.30 -1.11
N TYR A 25 5.31 -10.86 -0.06
CA TYR A 25 4.94 -11.73 1.07
C TYR A 25 3.92 -12.80 0.68
N LEU A 26 2.84 -12.43 -0.03
CA LEU A 26 1.83 -13.40 -0.48
C LEU A 26 2.40 -14.46 -1.44
N ASP A 27 3.40 -14.09 -2.25
CA ASP A 27 4.12 -15.01 -3.14
C ASP A 27 5.14 -15.90 -2.39
N GLY A 28 5.30 -15.74 -1.07
CA GLY A 28 6.28 -16.46 -0.27
C GLY A 28 7.74 -16.04 -0.48
N ARG A 29 7.98 -14.90 -1.18
CA ARG A 29 9.34 -14.35 -1.39
C ARG A 29 9.88 -13.61 -0.17
N ASN A 30 8.98 -13.13 0.69
CA ASN A 30 9.30 -12.43 1.93
C ASN A 30 8.64 -13.14 3.11
N ASP A 31 9.32 -13.16 4.25
CA ASP A 31 8.76 -13.70 5.51
C ASP A 31 8.01 -12.63 6.33
N LEU A 32 7.54 -13.00 7.53
CA LEU A 32 6.85 -12.07 8.44
C LEU A 32 7.75 -10.94 8.93
N ALA A 33 9.06 -11.17 9.07
CA ALA A 33 10.00 -10.15 9.51
C ALA A 33 10.27 -9.12 8.41
N ASP A 34 10.39 -9.57 7.16
CA ASP A 34 10.40 -8.71 5.97
C ASP A 34 9.11 -7.91 5.87
N LEU A 35 7.95 -8.56 6.09
CA LEU A 35 6.65 -7.91 6.06
C LEU A 35 6.57 -6.76 7.08
N ALA A 36 7.03 -6.98 8.32
CA ALA A 36 7.11 -5.95 9.36
C ALA A 36 8.00 -4.76 8.96
N ARG A 37 9.23 -5.05 8.48
CA ARG A 37 10.18 -4.01 8.05
C ARG A 37 9.62 -3.17 6.92
N ASN A 38 9.04 -3.83 5.93
CA ASN A 38 8.44 -3.18 4.77
C ASN A 38 7.24 -2.32 5.16
N ALA A 39 6.35 -2.84 6.03
CA ALA A 39 5.21 -2.10 6.55
C ALA A 39 5.64 -0.84 7.32
N ALA A 40 6.65 -0.95 8.18
CA ALA A 40 7.21 0.20 8.90
C ALA A 40 7.79 1.26 7.95
N SER A 41 8.56 0.84 6.93
CA SER A 41 9.13 1.75 5.94
C SER A 41 8.05 2.55 5.21
N VAL A 42 7.00 1.88 4.72
CA VAL A 42 5.96 2.57 3.93
C VAL A 42 5.02 3.40 4.81
N MET A 43 4.83 3.02 6.07
CA MET A 43 3.97 3.78 6.99
C MET A 43 4.52 5.18 7.25
N VAL A 44 5.84 5.32 7.36
CA VAL A 44 6.50 6.63 7.50
C VAL A 44 6.21 7.52 6.28
N GLU A 45 6.27 6.97 5.07
CA GLU A 45 5.96 7.69 3.84
C GLU A 45 4.47 8.08 3.74
N LEU A 46 3.58 7.19 4.19
CA LEU A 46 2.12 7.40 4.17
C LEU A 46 1.65 8.47 5.18
N ILE A 47 2.35 8.64 6.30
CA ILE A 47 2.11 9.72 7.28
C ILE A 47 2.52 11.07 6.70
N ALA A 48 3.61 11.11 5.93
CA ALA A 48 4.14 12.35 5.35
C ALA A 48 3.34 12.88 4.13
N CYS A 49 2.29 12.19 3.70
CA CYS A 49 1.56 12.52 2.48
C CYS A 49 0.42 13.54 2.65
N SER A 50 0.21 14.31 1.57
CA SER A 50 -0.71 15.45 1.40
C SER A 50 -2.17 15.22 1.84
N ASP A 51 -2.83 16.30 2.26
CA ASP A 51 -4.28 16.38 2.53
C ASP A 51 -5.17 16.42 1.27
N ASP A 52 -4.56 16.36 0.09
CA ASP A 52 -5.25 16.34 -1.21
C ASP A 52 -6.30 15.21 -1.30
N ALA A 53 -7.53 15.59 -1.66
CA ALA A 53 -8.66 14.66 -1.71
C ALA A 53 -8.48 13.56 -2.77
N ALA A 54 -7.88 13.88 -3.91
CA ALA A 54 -7.64 12.89 -4.97
C ALA A 54 -6.52 11.91 -4.59
N ALA A 55 -5.49 12.38 -3.87
CA ALA A 55 -4.47 11.51 -3.29
C ALA A 55 -5.05 10.59 -2.20
N LYS A 56 -6.00 11.07 -1.38
CA LYS A 56 -6.62 10.29 -0.29
C LYS A 56 -7.34 9.03 -0.78
N VAL A 57 -7.93 9.06 -1.98
CA VAL A 57 -8.63 7.91 -2.58
C VAL A 57 -7.73 6.68 -2.63
N ILE A 58 -6.43 6.85 -2.94
CA ILE A 58 -5.48 5.74 -2.97
C ILE A 58 -4.64 5.60 -1.70
N LEU A 59 -4.34 6.70 -1.00
CA LEU A 59 -3.55 6.64 0.24
C LEU A 59 -4.29 5.92 1.37
N ASN A 60 -5.62 6.05 1.46
CA ASN A 60 -6.41 5.39 2.49
C ASN A 60 -6.35 3.84 2.37
N PRO A 61 -6.65 3.23 1.22
CA PRO A 61 -6.51 1.78 1.07
C PRO A 61 -5.04 1.34 1.20
N ALA A 62 -4.05 2.15 0.78
CA ALA A 62 -2.64 1.85 1.01
C ALA A 62 -2.27 1.84 2.51
N ARG A 63 -2.82 2.74 3.33
CA ARG A 63 -2.69 2.73 4.80
C ARG A 63 -3.33 1.51 5.42
N LEU A 64 -4.53 1.14 4.97
CA LEU A 64 -5.19 -0.09 5.43
C LEU A 64 -4.34 -1.33 5.10
N LEU A 65 -3.75 -1.37 3.92
CA LEU A 65 -2.85 -2.45 3.52
C LEU A 65 -1.61 -2.50 4.41
N ALA A 66 -0.92 -1.38 4.65
CA ALA A 66 0.24 -1.31 5.54
C ALA A 66 -0.10 -1.72 6.99
N ASN A 67 -1.29 -1.35 7.48
CA ASN A 67 -1.80 -1.81 8.77
C ASN A 67 -2.03 -3.33 8.79
N ALA A 68 -2.67 -3.88 7.77
CA ALA A 68 -2.89 -5.33 7.67
C ALA A 68 -1.57 -6.10 7.64
N MET A 69 -0.56 -5.61 6.90
CA MET A 69 0.80 -6.16 6.90
C MET A 69 1.42 -6.14 8.31
N THR A 70 1.27 -5.04 9.04
CA THR A 70 1.78 -4.89 10.42
C THR A 70 1.10 -5.87 11.38
N ILE A 71 -0.22 -6.00 11.30
CA ILE A 71 -0.98 -6.93 12.14
C ILE A 71 -0.63 -8.38 11.81
N THR A 72 -0.47 -8.71 10.53
CA THR A 72 -0.06 -10.06 10.09
C THR A 72 1.30 -10.41 10.64
N ALA A 73 2.27 -9.49 10.59
CA ALA A 73 3.61 -9.71 11.10
C ALA A 73 3.66 -9.91 12.63
N GLY A 74 2.70 -9.34 13.37
CA GLY A 74 2.55 -9.52 14.81
C GLY A 74 1.61 -10.65 15.23
N ALA A 75 1.04 -11.40 14.27
CA ALA A 75 0.11 -12.47 14.58
C ALA A 75 0.83 -13.65 15.25
N THR A 76 0.20 -14.21 16.28
CA THR A 76 0.78 -15.29 17.11
C THR A 76 0.27 -16.69 16.75
N SER A 77 -0.65 -16.80 15.80
CA SER A 77 -1.23 -18.07 15.35
C SER A 77 -1.40 -18.13 13.85
N ASP A 78 -1.22 -19.31 13.28
CA ASP A 78 -1.35 -19.56 11.84
C ASP A 78 -2.74 -19.19 11.33
N ALA A 79 -3.80 -19.54 12.07
CA ALA A 79 -5.18 -19.16 11.72
C ALA A 79 -5.40 -17.64 11.70
N SER A 80 -4.63 -16.87 12.49
CA SER A 80 -4.65 -15.41 12.39
C SER A 80 -3.89 -14.93 11.16
N VAL A 81 -2.71 -15.50 10.90
CA VAL A 81 -1.91 -15.21 9.70
C VAL A 81 -2.73 -15.46 8.43
N ASP A 82 -3.36 -16.62 8.30
CA ASP A 82 -4.15 -17.00 7.12
C ASP A 82 -5.31 -16.02 6.85
N ARG A 83 -6.04 -15.63 7.90
CA ARG A 83 -7.12 -14.64 7.77
C ARG A 83 -6.59 -13.29 7.32
N TRP A 84 -5.47 -12.84 7.87
CA TRP A 84 -4.91 -11.56 7.47
C TRP A 84 -4.24 -11.60 6.10
N GLN A 85 -3.70 -12.73 5.65
CA GLN A 85 -3.25 -12.92 4.27
C GLN A 85 -4.39 -12.70 3.27
N GLN A 86 -5.58 -13.22 3.56
CA GLN A 86 -6.77 -12.97 2.72
C GLN A 86 -7.12 -11.47 2.68
N VAL A 87 -7.06 -10.79 3.83
CA VAL A 87 -7.29 -9.33 3.91
C VAL A 87 -6.25 -8.55 3.11
N ILE A 88 -4.96 -8.92 3.22
CA ILE A 88 -3.87 -8.34 2.42
C ILE A 88 -4.15 -8.52 0.93
N GLY A 89 -4.55 -9.72 0.51
CA GLY A 89 -4.92 -10.01 -0.89
C GLY A 89 -6.01 -9.07 -1.42
N SER A 90 -7.13 -8.97 -0.71
CA SER A 90 -8.24 -8.07 -1.10
C SER A 90 -7.83 -6.59 -1.12
N LEU A 91 -6.99 -6.16 -0.18
CA LEU A 91 -6.49 -4.79 -0.14
C LEU A 91 -5.49 -4.49 -1.27
N VAL A 92 -4.67 -5.46 -1.67
CA VAL A 92 -3.82 -5.35 -2.87
C VAL A 92 -4.66 -5.10 -4.11
N GLU A 93 -5.76 -5.84 -4.28
CA GLU A 93 -6.69 -5.65 -5.41
C GLU A 93 -7.34 -4.27 -5.37
N LEU A 94 -7.82 -3.83 -4.20
CA LEU A 94 -8.42 -2.50 -4.04
C LEU A 94 -7.42 -1.39 -4.38
N VAL A 95 -6.19 -1.43 -3.86
CA VAL A 95 -5.18 -0.41 -4.16
C VAL A 95 -4.85 -0.37 -5.66
N ARG A 96 -4.74 -1.54 -6.32
CA ARG A 96 -4.52 -1.62 -7.76
C ARG A 96 -5.69 -1.05 -8.55
N HIS A 97 -6.92 -1.31 -8.12
CA HIS A 97 -8.12 -0.76 -8.73
C HIS A 97 -8.13 0.77 -8.65
N GLU A 98 -7.97 1.35 -7.46
CA GLU A 98 -7.94 2.80 -7.27
C GLU A 98 -6.78 3.46 -8.04
N SER A 99 -5.61 2.81 -8.09
CA SER A 99 -4.48 3.26 -8.89
C SER A 99 -4.81 3.34 -10.39
N SER A 100 -5.55 2.36 -10.89
CA SER A 100 -6.04 2.32 -12.28
C SER A 100 -7.06 3.43 -12.53
N GLU A 101 -8.04 3.62 -11.65
CA GLU A 101 -9.07 4.66 -11.82
C GLU A 101 -8.46 6.07 -11.76
N LEU A 102 -7.49 6.31 -10.89
CA LEU A 102 -6.76 7.58 -10.82
C LEU A 102 -5.99 7.90 -12.11
N ARG A 103 -5.48 6.88 -12.82
CA ARG A 103 -4.85 7.06 -14.14
C ARG A 103 -5.88 7.39 -15.22
N LYS A 104 -7.03 6.72 -15.21
CA LYS A 104 -8.10 6.90 -16.20
C LYS A 104 -8.75 8.28 -16.10
N SER A 105 -8.92 8.81 -14.89
CA SER A 105 -9.50 10.13 -14.65
C SER A 105 -8.63 11.30 -15.11
N GLY A 106 -7.39 11.05 -15.54
CA GLY A 106 -6.46 12.07 -16.01
C GLY A 106 -5.85 12.91 -14.89
N VAL A 107 -6.16 12.63 -13.62
CA VAL A 107 -5.62 13.33 -12.44
C VAL A 107 -4.11 13.17 -12.29
N GLN A 108 -3.51 12.16 -12.95
CA GLN A 108 -2.06 12.01 -13.05
C GLN A 108 -1.41 12.67 -14.28
N ARG A 109 -2.17 13.22 -15.22
CA ARG A 109 -1.65 13.79 -16.48
C ARG A 109 -1.52 15.32 -16.48
N SER A 110 -1.76 15.98 -15.35
CA SER A 110 -1.76 17.45 -15.21
C SER A 110 -0.47 17.99 -14.60
#